data_AF-A0A285K242-F1
#
_entry.id   AF-A0A285K242-F1
#
_cell.length_a   1.000
_cell.length_b   1.000
_cell.length_c   1.000
_cell.angle_alpha   90.00
_cell.angle_beta   90.00
_cell.angle_gamma   90.00
#
_symmetry.space_group_name_H-M   'P 1'
#
loop_
_entity.id
_entity.type
_entity.pdbx_description
1 polymer ?
#
loop_
_entity_poly.entity_id
_entity_poly.type
_entity_poly.pdbx_seq_one_letter_code
_entity_poly.pdbx_strand_id
1 'polypeptide(L)'
;MRDEDVAENLIDRLLQALAAQVAATPGHVLAAGAVEALEDLSRAESERLFGQAGHLVHYGTDMEPLEALIGEITAVQRREAPEGAVLKPGDAVRLVGELPDSLAGYAETVFVVRYVSRAPTIVIQSDLAEDYVVVTVPATAVELVR
;
A
#
# COMPACT_ATOMS: atom_id res chain seq x y z
N MET A 1 -6.69 23.33 14.07
CA MET A 1 -6.01 22.20 13.43
C MET A 1 -5.65 21.23 14.53
N ARG A 2 -6.19 20.01 14.47
CA ARG A 2 -5.92 18.95 15.46
C ARG A 2 -4.57 18.30 15.12
N ASP A 3 -3.94 17.67 16.10
CA ASP A 3 -2.62 17.04 15.92
C ASP A 3 -2.62 15.95 14.83
N GLU A 4 -3.76 15.28 14.65
CA GLU A 4 -4.01 14.31 13.58
C GLU A 4 -3.93 14.95 12.19
N ASP A 5 -4.63 16.09 11.99
CA ASP A 5 -4.59 16.86 10.75
C ASP A 5 -3.15 17.31 10.42
N VAL A 6 -2.32 17.62 11.43
CA VAL A 6 -0.91 18.00 11.23
C VAL A 6 -0.07 16.82 10.76
N ALA A 7 -0.26 15.65 11.37
CA ALA A 7 0.49 14.46 11.04
C ALA A 7 0.15 13.93 9.63
N GLU A 8 -1.11 14.00 9.21
CA GLU A 8 -1.53 13.67 7.83
C GLU A 8 -0.88 14.60 6.81
N ASN A 9 -0.94 15.92 7.03
CA ASN A 9 -0.29 16.90 6.17
C ASN A 9 1.23 16.70 6.07
N LEU A 10 1.87 16.23 7.15
CA LEU A 10 3.30 15.91 7.11
C LEU A 10 3.58 14.69 6.22
N ILE A 11 2.77 13.63 6.36
CA ILE A 11 2.90 12.41 5.55
C ILE A 11 2.65 12.74 4.07
N ASP A 12 1.67 13.58 3.76
CA ASP A 12 1.41 14.02 2.38
C ASP A 12 2.63 14.67 1.74
N ARG A 13 3.22 15.62 2.45
CA ARG A 13 4.42 16.33 1.97
C ARG A 13 5.60 15.41 1.79
N LEU A 14 5.76 14.43 2.70
CA LEU A 14 6.81 13.42 2.59
C LEU A 14 6.61 12.53 1.38
N LEU A 15 5.39 12.03 1.16
CA LEU A 15 5.04 11.20 0.00
C LEU A 15 5.27 11.96 -1.31
N GLN A 16 4.83 13.22 -1.39
CA GLN A 16 5.07 14.06 -2.56
C GLN A 16 6.56 14.31 -2.82
N ALA A 17 7.35 14.55 -1.77
CA ALA A 17 8.79 14.74 -1.90
C ALA A 17 9.50 13.47 -2.38
N LEU A 18 9.12 12.30 -1.85
CA LEU A 18 9.65 11.01 -2.29
C LEU A 18 9.24 10.70 -3.74
N ALA A 19 7.99 10.98 -4.12
CA ALA A 19 7.51 10.81 -5.48
C ALA A 19 8.28 11.69 -6.47
N ALA A 20 8.51 12.95 -6.11
CA ALA A 20 9.33 13.86 -6.92
C ALA A 20 10.78 13.36 -7.05
N GLN A 21 11.35 12.80 -5.98
CA GLN A 21 12.69 12.20 -6.01
C GLN A 21 12.76 11.00 -6.95
N VAL A 22 11.78 10.09 -6.88
CA VAL A 22 11.64 8.93 -7.76
C VAL A 22 11.51 9.37 -9.22
N ALA A 23 10.66 10.36 -9.52
CA ALA A 23 10.48 10.88 -10.87
C ALA A 23 11.76 11.52 -11.45
N ALA A 24 12.55 12.19 -10.60
CA ALA A 24 13.79 12.84 -11.01
C ALA A 24 14.99 11.86 -11.16
N THR A 25 14.86 10.61 -10.70
CA THR A 25 15.96 9.65 -10.67
C THR A 25 15.88 8.68 -11.86
N PRO A 26 16.99 8.46 -12.61
CA PRO A 26 17.02 7.46 -13.67
C PRO A 26 16.64 6.07 -13.14
N GLY A 27 15.64 5.44 -13.76
CA GLY A 27 15.14 4.14 -13.34
C GLY A 27 14.12 4.16 -12.20
N HIS A 28 13.67 5.34 -11.77
CA HIS A 28 12.59 5.51 -10.78
C HIS A 28 12.84 4.81 -9.44
N VAL A 29 14.06 4.93 -8.91
CA VAL A 29 14.46 4.28 -7.67
C VAL A 29 14.47 5.22 -6.48
N LEU A 30 14.19 4.66 -5.30
CA LEU A 30 14.36 5.35 -4.02
C LEU A 30 15.84 5.50 -3.64
N ALA A 31 16.14 6.54 -2.86
CA ALA A 31 17.47 6.71 -2.28
C ALA A 31 17.70 5.63 -1.21
N ALA A 32 18.94 5.16 -1.03
CA ALA A 32 19.25 4.06 -0.11
C ALA A 32 18.71 4.30 1.33
N GLY A 33 18.90 5.50 1.88
CA GLY A 33 18.36 5.82 3.20
C GLY A 33 16.83 5.85 3.28
N ALA A 34 16.14 6.11 2.17
CA ALA A 34 14.69 5.99 2.11
C ALA A 34 14.26 4.51 2.05
N VAL A 35 15.03 3.65 1.36
CA VAL A 35 14.80 2.20 1.33
C VAL A 35 14.96 1.62 2.74
N GLU A 36 16.06 1.91 3.43
CA GLU A 36 16.32 1.44 4.80
C GLU A 36 15.18 1.83 5.76
N ALA A 37 14.68 3.07 5.67
CA ALA A 37 13.57 3.53 6.49
C ALA A 37 12.24 2.81 6.22
N LEU A 38 12.09 2.22 5.02
CA LEU A 38 10.88 1.49 4.61
C LEU A 38 10.96 -0.02 4.90
N GLU A 39 12.14 -0.57 5.17
CA GLU A 39 12.31 -2.02 5.41
C GLU A 39 11.64 -2.46 6.73
N ASP A 40 11.66 -1.61 7.75
CA ASP A 40 11.15 -1.93 9.09
C ASP A 40 9.74 -1.40 9.39
N LEU A 41 8.94 -1.08 8.36
CA LEU A 41 7.58 -0.58 8.60
C LEU A 41 6.72 -1.59 9.37
N SER A 42 6.10 -1.13 10.45
CA SER A 42 5.04 -1.87 11.11
C SER A 42 3.80 -1.93 10.22
N ARG A 43 2.88 -2.84 10.56
CA ARG A 43 1.57 -2.94 9.90
C ARG A 43 0.82 -1.60 9.90
N ALA A 44 0.77 -0.92 11.05
CA ALA A 44 0.03 0.33 11.19
C ALA A 44 0.66 1.46 10.36
N GLU A 45 1.98 1.51 10.28
CA GLU A 45 2.69 2.47 9.43
C GLU A 45 2.45 2.18 7.95
N SER A 46 2.47 0.90 7.55
CA SER A 46 2.13 0.50 6.17
C SER A 46 0.69 0.85 5.81
N GLU A 47 -0.29 0.54 6.66
CA GLU A 47 -1.69 0.91 6.46
C GLU A 47 -1.85 2.42 6.27
N ARG A 48 -1.20 3.22 7.14
CA ARG A 48 -1.24 4.67 7.07
C ARG A 48 -0.58 5.22 5.80
N LEU A 49 0.60 4.70 5.46
CA LEU A 49 1.37 5.17 4.31
C LEU A 49 0.64 4.87 3.00
N PHE A 50 0.18 3.63 2.80
CA PHE A 50 -0.56 3.26 1.59
C PHE A 50 -1.96 3.88 1.54
N GLY A 51 -2.61 4.07 2.69
CA GLY A 51 -3.87 4.79 2.79
C GLY A 51 -3.73 6.23 2.32
N GLN A 52 -2.69 6.92 2.80
CA GLN A 52 -2.44 8.31 2.41
C GLN A 52 -1.95 8.44 0.96
N ALA A 53 -1.07 7.54 0.52
CA ALA A 53 -0.63 7.52 -0.87
C ALA A 53 -1.81 7.25 -1.83
N GLY A 54 -2.71 6.33 -1.48
CA GLY A 54 -3.93 6.06 -2.23
C GLY A 54 -4.89 7.25 -2.25
N HIS A 55 -5.07 7.92 -1.11
CA HIS A 55 -5.86 9.15 -1.03
C HIS A 55 -5.31 10.23 -1.96
N LEU A 56 -3.99 10.46 -1.93
CA LEU A 56 -3.34 11.41 -2.83
C LEU A 56 -3.50 11.02 -4.29
N VAL A 57 -3.39 9.72 -4.63
CA VAL A 57 -3.61 9.21 -5.99
C VAL A 57 -5.04 9.48 -6.48
N HIS A 58 -6.03 9.18 -5.65
CA HIS A 58 -7.43 9.29 -6.02
C HIS A 58 -7.89 10.74 -6.24
N TYR A 59 -7.36 11.69 -5.48
CA TYR A 59 -7.80 13.10 -5.52
C TYR A 59 -6.81 14.07 -6.17
N GLY A 60 -5.62 13.60 -6.55
CA GLY A 60 -4.56 14.45 -7.07
C GLY A 60 -4.63 14.70 -8.57
N THR A 61 -3.65 15.46 -9.05
CA THR A 61 -3.35 15.64 -10.48
C THR A 61 -1.89 15.24 -10.71
N ASP A 62 -1.58 14.63 -11.86
CA ASP A 62 -0.24 14.10 -12.18
C ASP A 62 0.20 12.96 -11.23
N MET A 63 -0.44 11.80 -11.39
CA MET A 63 -0.35 10.69 -10.43
C MET A 63 0.84 9.76 -10.68
N GLU A 64 1.45 9.82 -11.87
CA GLU A 64 2.52 8.91 -12.27
C GLU A 64 3.69 8.87 -11.26
N PRO A 65 4.16 10.01 -10.70
CA PRO A 65 5.22 9.98 -9.68
C PRO A 65 4.81 9.26 -8.40
N LEU A 66 3.55 9.41 -7.97
CA LEU A 66 3.01 8.77 -6.77
C LEU A 66 2.78 7.27 -7.01
N GLU A 67 2.28 6.89 -8.18
CA GLU A 67 2.13 5.48 -8.56
C GLU A 67 3.50 4.78 -8.64
N ALA A 68 4.51 5.45 -9.21
CA ALA A 68 5.88 4.94 -9.23
C ALA A 68 6.43 4.77 -7.80
N LEU A 69 6.22 5.75 -6.92
CA LEU A 69 6.59 5.65 -5.51
C LEU A 69 5.90 4.47 -4.81
N ILE A 70 4.59 4.28 -5.02
CA ILE A 70 3.83 3.14 -4.48
C ILE A 70 4.43 1.82 -4.97
N GLY A 71 4.84 1.75 -6.24
CA GLY A 71 5.55 0.61 -6.82
C GLY A 71 6.87 0.32 -6.08
N GLU A 72 7.69 1.35 -5.85
CA GLU A 72 8.96 1.22 -5.14
C GLU A 72 8.76 0.77 -3.68
N ILE A 73 7.83 1.38 -2.94
CA ILE A 73 7.52 0.96 -1.56
C ILE A 73 7.04 -0.49 -1.55
N THR A 74 6.18 -0.87 -2.50
CA THR A 74 5.71 -2.25 -2.66
C THR A 74 6.89 -3.20 -2.91
N ALA A 75 7.86 -2.81 -3.74
CA ALA A 75 9.06 -3.61 -4.00
C ALA A 75 9.92 -3.78 -2.73
N VAL A 76 10.07 -2.74 -1.90
CA VAL A 76 10.73 -2.86 -0.59
C VAL A 76 9.98 -3.88 0.28
N GLN A 77 8.68 -3.67 0.49
CA GLN A 77 7.85 -4.55 1.33
C GLN A 77 7.82 -6.00 0.83
N ARG A 78 7.90 -6.21 -0.49
CA ARG A 78 7.96 -7.55 -1.09
C ARG A 78 9.23 -8.31 -0.72
N ARG A 79 10.36 -7.61 -0.54
CA ARG A 79 11.64 -8.20 -0.11
C ARG A 79 11.63 -8.55 1.37
N GLU A 80 10.98 -7.72 2.18
CA GLU A 80 10.85 -7.91 3.64
C GLU A 80 9.80 -8.95 4.05
N ALA A 81 8.91 -9.34 3.12
CA ALA A 81 7.91 -10.35 3.38
C ALA A 81 8.54 -11.69 3.83
N PRO A 82 7.94 -12.41 4.80
CA PRO A 82 8.52 -13.63 5.34
C PRO A 82 8.91 -14.66 4.27
N GLU A 83 10.09 -15.26 4.43
CA GLU A 83 10.55 -16.36 3.56
C GLU A 83 9.52 -17.50 3.58
N GLY A 84 8.94 -17.80 2.41
CA GLY A 84 7.90 -18.83 2.25
C GLY A 84 6.45 -18.34 2.36
N ALA A 85 6.21 -17.03 2.52
CA ALA A 85 4.86 -16.47 2.42
C ALA A 85 4.26 -16.77 1.02
N VAL A 86 3.05 -17.34 1.03
CA VAL A 86 2.30 -17.70 -0.20
C VAL A 86 1.89 -16.45 -0.98
N LEU A 87 1.49 -15.42 -0.24
CA LEU A 87 1.16 -14.09 -0.76
C LEU A 87 2.31 -13.15 -0.42
N LYS A 88 2.57 -12.19 -1.30
CA LYS A 88 3.56 -11.14 -1.10
C LYS A 88 3.00 -9.76 -1.47
N PRO A 89 3.52 -8.68 -0.85
CA PRO A 89 3.21 -7.32 -1.30
C PRO A 89 3.39 -7.16 -2.82
N GLY A 90 2.39 -6.57 -3.46
CA GLY A 90 2.27 -6.42 -4.91
C GLY A 90 1.45 -7.51 -5.60
N ASP A 91 1.11 -8.61 -4.92
CA ASP A 91 0.24 -9.62 -5.52
C ASP A 91 -1.21 -9.11 -5.63
N ALA A 92 -1.84 -9.38 -6.78
CA ALA A 92 -3.26 -9.09 -6.99
C ALA A 92 -4.12 -10.22 -6.42
N VAL A 93 -5.16 -9.85 -5.66
CA VAL A 93 -6.03 -10.79 -4.95
C VAL A 93 -7.50 -10.39 -5.04
N ARG A 94 -8.40 -11.36 -4.85
CA ARG A 94 -9.84 -11.15 -4.66
C ARG A 94 -10.27 -11.68 -3.31
N LEU A 95 -11.28 -11.04 -2.73
CA LEU A 95 -11.92 -11.49 -1.50
C LEU A 95 -12.75 -12.76 -1.77
N VAL A 96 -12.66 -13.75 -0.88
CA VAL A 96 -13.40 -15.02 -0.99
C VAL A 96 -13.99 -15.45 0.35
N GLY A 97 -15.04 -16.26 0.30
CA GLY A 97 -15.74 -16.77 1.48
C GLY A 97 -16.78 -15.79 2.03
N GLU A 98 -17.10 -15.92 3.33
CA GLU A 98 -18.01 -15.00 4.01
C GLU A 98 -17.28 -13.71 4.36
N LEU A 99 -17.72 -12.59 3.78
CA LEU A 99 -17.15 -11.27 4.00
C LEU A 99 -17.91 -10.52 5.10
N PRO A 100 -17.22 -9.70 5.92
CA PRO A 100 -17.89 -8.74 6.78
C PRO A 100 -18.77 -7.80 5.95
N ASP A 101 -19.88 -7.33 6.53
CA ASP A 101 -20.80 -6.39 5.85
C ASP A 101 -20.09 -5.14 5.32
N SER A 102 -19.05 -4.67 6.02
CA SER A 102 -18.22 -3.53 5.60
C SER A 102 -17.48 -3.75 4.28
N LEU A 103 -17.30 -5.01 3.86
CA LEU A 103 -16.62 -5.41 2.63
C LEU A 103 -17.58 -5.98 1.58
N ALA A 104 -18.88 -6.07 1.87
CA ALA A 104 -19.87 -6.64 0.96
C ALA A 104 -19.94 -5.91 -0.39
N GLY A 105 -19.66 -4.59 -0.39
CA GLY A 105 -19.59 -3.77 -1.61
C GLY A 105 -18.37 -4.03 -2.50
N TYR A 106 -17.38 -4.80 -2.03
CA TYR A 106 -16.11 -5.02 -2.72
C TYR A 106 -15.86 -6.47 -3.13
N ALA A 107 -16.92 -7.29 -3.21
CA ALA A 107 -16.79 -8.72 -3.50
C ALA A 107 -16.15 -9.01 -4.88
N GLU A 108 -16.35 -8.13 -5.87
CA GLU A 108 -15.79 -8.27 -7.22
C GLU A 108 -14.49 -7.46 -7.43
N THR A 109 -14.13 -6.61 -6.46
CA THR A 109 -12.96 -5.74 -6.54
C THR A 109 -11.67 -6.55 -6.50
N VAL A 110 -10.72 -6.18 -7.38
CA VAL A 110 -9.35 -6.67 -7.29
C VAL A 110 -8.58 -5.77 -6.34
N PHE A 111 -7.90 -6.40 -5.40
CA PHE A 111 -7.04 -5.74 -4.44
C PHE A 111 -5.58 -6.05 -4.70
N VAL A 112 -4.70 -5.20 -4.22
CA VAL A 112 -3.25 -5.42 -4.18
C VAL A 112 -2.84 -5.63 -2.73
N VAL A 113 -2.08 -6.69 -2.46
CA VAL A 113 -1.46 -6.91 -1.15
C VAL A 113 -0.42 -5.81 -0.90
N ARG A 114 -0.51 -5.13 0.23
CA ARG A 114 0.42 -4.04 0.61
C ARG A 114 1.37 -4.42 1.72
N TYR A 115 0.96 -5.30 2.62
CA TYR A 115 1.78 -5.74 3.74
C TYR A 115 1.48 -7.19 4.12
N VAL A 116 2.54 -7.96 4.36
CA VAL A 116 2.48 -9.33 4.84
C VAL A 116 3.44 -9.45 6.02
N SER A 117 2.94 -9.96 7.15
CA SER A 117 3.79 -10.30 8.30
C SER A 117 3.72 -11.79 8.58
N ARG A 118 4.36 -12.24 9.66
CA ARG A 118 4.21 -13.61 10.17
C ARG A 118 2.83 -13.87 10.81
N ALA A 119 2.04 -12.83 11.04
CA ALA A 119 0.67 -12.97 11.54
C ALA A 119 -0.25 -13.55 10.44
N PRO A 120 -1.40 -14.15 10.80
CA PRO A 120 -2.31 -14.76 9.82
C PRO A 120 -3.08 -13.74 8.97
N THR A 121 -2.76 -12.45 9.10
CA THR A 121 -3.46 -11.34 8.46
C THR A 121 -2.54 -10.57 7.52
N ILE A 122 -3.13 -10.07 6.45
CA ILE A 122 -2.49 -9.23 5.44
C ILE A 122 -3.22 -7.90 5.32
N VAL A 123 -2.51 -6.89 4.82
CA VAL A 123 -3.11 -5.61 4.43
C VAL A 123 -3.29 -5.64 2.92
N ILE A 124 -4.50 -5.33 2.47
CA ILE A 124 -4.85 -5.20 1.05
C ILE A 124 -5.40 -3.81 0.77
N GLN A 125 -5.22 -3.34 -0.45
CA GLN A 125 -5.74 -2.06 -0.93
C GLN A 125 -6.48 -2.25 -2.25
N SER A 126 -7.62 -1.60 -2.43
CA SER A 126 -8.33 -1.56 -3.72
C SER A 126 -7.47 -0.91 -4.80
N ASP A 127 -7.88 -1.05 -6.06
CA ASP A 127 -7.24 -0.32 -7.16
C ASP A 127 -7.25 1.19 -6.88
N LEU A 128 -6.15 1.87 -7.25
CA LEU A 128 -5.97 3.29 -6.99
C LEU A 128 -6.96 4.18 -7.78
N ALA A 129 -7.54 3.65 -8.86
CA ALA A 129 -8.56 4.30 -9.68
C ALA A 129 -10.00 4.08 -9.17
N GLU A 130 -10.22 3.20 -8.20
CA GLU A 130 -11.52 2.91 -7.58
C GLU A 130 -11.67 3.61 -6.20
N ASP A 131 -12.73 3.27 -5.46
CA ASP A 131 -12.92 3.72 -4.07
C ASP A 131 -11.69 3.33 -3.22
N TYR A 132 -11.01 4.32 -2.65
CA TYR A 132 -9.78 4.09 -1.88
C TYR A 132 -10.09 3.39 -0.55
N VAL A 133 -9.69 2.12 -0.43
CA VAL A 133 -9.88 1.32 0.79
C VAL A 133 -8.61 0.55 1.08
N VAL A 134 -8.12 0.68 2.31
CA VAL A 134 -7.04 -0.15 2.86
C VAL A 134 -7.60 -0.93 4.04
N VAL A 135 -7.54 -2.26 3.96
CA VAL A 135 -8.14 -3.14 4.98
C VAL A 135 -7.21 -4.28 5.36
N THR A 136 -7.30 -4.67 6.63
CA THR A 136 -6.65 -5.87 7.14
C THR A 136 -7.63 -7.04 7.09
N VAL A 137 -7.22 -8.14 6.45
CA VAL A 137 -8.02 -9.36 6.31
C VAL A 137 -7.18 -10.61 6.65
N PRO A 138 -7.79 -11.73 7.04
CA PRO A 138 -7.09 -13.01 7.11
C PRO A 138 -6.53 -13.39 5.73
N ALA A 139 -5.31 -13.94 5.69
CA ALA A 139 -4.69 -14.42 4.45
C ALA A 139 -5.52 -15.53 3.75
N THR A 140 -6.36 -16.24 4.51
CA THR A 140 -7.27 -17.27 4.02
C THR A 140 -8.55 -16.73 3.40
N ALA A 141 -8.84 -15.43 3.56
CA ALA A 141 -10.02 -14.77 3.03
C ALA A 141 -9.78 -14.16 1.63
N VAL A 142 -8.66 -14.50 1.01
CA VAL A 142 -8.31 -14.02 -0.34
C VAL A 142 -7.81 -15.15 -1.22
N GLU A 143 -7.97 -14.97 -2.54
CA GLU A 143 -7.34 -15.80 -3.57
C GLU A 143 -6.51 -14.95 -4.52
N LEU A 144 -5.43 -15.51 -5.06
CA LEU A 144 -4.61 -14.85 -6.08
C LEU A 144 -5.38 -14.71 -7.39
N VAL A 145 -5.36 -13.51 -7.97
CA VAL A 145 -5.77 -13.28 -9.34
C VAL A 145 -4.61 -13.70 -10.25
N ARG A 146 -4.86 -14.68 -11.13
CA ARG A 146 -3.89 -15.18 -12.10
C ARG A 146 -4.05 -14.52 -13.45
#